data_AF-A0A0Q4Y1C7-F1
#
_entry.id   AF-A0A0Q4Y1C7-F1
#
_cell.length_a   1.000
_cell.length_b   1.000
_cell.length_c   1.000
_cell.angle_alpha   90.00
_cell.angle_beta   90.00
_cell.angle_gamma   90.00
#
_symmetry.space_group_name_H-M   'P 1'
#
loop_
_entity.id
_entity.type
_entity.pdbx_description
1 polymer ?
#
loop_
_entity_poly.entity_id
_entity_poly.type
_entity_poly.pdbx_seq_one_letter_code
_entity_poly.pdbx_strand_id
1 'polypeptide(L)'
;MKTKIKQLVAAPLRVQQRLRHAMLLPIAALMSQPSFAALPTIVTPQTGVGGAAVQQGDWIGTIGAVFVAVVGIIVLVLCAWFFLQGIMGLITKWKDYSGGRATIGDLKEYFVMVILSSVVAVLLGGYALTTMS
;
A
#
# COMPACT_ATOMS: atom_id res chain seq x y z
N MET A 1 -28.78 40.91 -52.47
CA MET A 1 -28.77 41.65 -51.18
C MET A 1 -28.88 40.77 -49.92
N LYS A 2 -29.15 39.46 -50.01
CA LYS A 2 -29.28 38.54 -48.84
C LYS A 2 -27.95 38.02 -48.26
N THR A 3 -26.85 38.11 -49.01
CA THR A 3 -25.53 37.58 -48.64
C THR A 3 -24.77 38.47 -47.64
N LYS A 4 -24.94 39.79 -47.71
CA LYS A 4 -24.28 40.73 -46.78
C LYS A 4 -24.88 40.68 -45.36
N ILE A 5 -26.16 40.36 -45.23
CA ILE A 5 -26.86 40.28 -43.92
C ILE A 5 -26.38 39.05 -43.12
N LYS A 6 -26.13 37.90 -43.77
CA LYS A 6 -25.58 36.70 -43.10
C LYS A 6 -24.15 36.91 -42.57
N GLN A 7 -23.34 37.70 -43.26
CA GLN A 7 -21.96 37.99 -42.83
C GLN A 7 -21.90 38.91 -41.61
N LEU A 8 -22.84 39.86 -41.50
CA LEU A 8 -22.94 40.76 -40.35
C LEU A 8 -23.37 40.04 -39.05
N VAL A 9 -24.17 38.97 -39.16
CA VAL A 9 -24.59 38.14 -38.02
C VAL A 9 -23.52 37.09 -37.62
N ALA A 10 -22.66 36.68 -38.55
CA ALA A 10 -21.62 35.68 -38.28
C ALA A 10 -20.42 36.24 -37.48
N ALA A 11 -20.14 37.53 -37.58
CA ALA A 11 -19.05 38.21 -36.86
C ALA A 11 -19.22 38.21 -35.33
N PRO A 12 -20.38 38.61 -34.74
CA PRO A 12 -20.56 38.63 -33.28
C PRO A 12 -20.53 37.23 -32.66
N LEU A 13 -20.97 36.18 -33.38
CA LEU A 13 -20.96 34.81 -32.89
C LEU A 13 -19.54 34.25 -32.71
N ARG A 14 -18.60 34.61 -33.61
CA ARG A 14 -17.20 34.19 -33.50
C ARG A 14 -16.46 34.89 -32.36
N VAL A 15 -16.78 36.17 -32.10
CA VAL A 15 -16.23 36.93 -30.97
C VAL A 15 -16.76 36.36 -29.65
N GLN A 16 -18.06 36.05 -29.58
CA GLN A 16 -18.66 35.43 -28.40
C GLN A 16 -18.09 34.02 -28.13
N GLN A 17 -17.83 33.22 -29.17
CA GLN A 17 -17.16 31.93 -29.02
C GLN A 17 -15.73 32.09 -28.47
N ARG A 18 -14.93 33.04 -28.98
CA ARG A 18 -13.57 33.28 -28.47
C ARG A 18 -13.57 33.76 -27.02
N LEU A 19 -14.51 34.63 -26.65
CA LEU A 19 -14.68 35.10 -25.27
C LEU A 19 -15.09 33.95 -24.33
N ARG A 20 -15.95 33.03 -24.77
CA ARG A 20 -16.31 31.83 -24.00
C ARG A 20 -15.11 30.91 -23.75
N HIS A 21 -14.24 30.72 -24.74
CA HIS A 21 -13.01 29.94 -24.55
C HIS A 21 -12.00 30.66 -23.65
N ALA A 22 -11.91 31.99 -23.74
CA ALA A 22 -11.09 32.81 -22.85
C ALA A 22 -11.59 32.82 -21.39
N MET A 23 -12.89 32.59 -21.17
CA MET A 23 -13.48 32.51 -19.83
C MET A 23 -13.19 31.17 -19.13
N LEU A 24 -12.83 30.12 -19.88
CA LEU A 24 -12.42 28.82 -19.34
C LEU A 24 -10.94 28.77 -18.94
N LEU A 25 -10.11 29.65 -19.51
CA LEU A 25 -8.69 29.80 -19.16
C LEU A 25 -8.43 30.08 -17.67
N PRO A 26 -9.12 31.02 -16.99
CA PRO A 26 -8.89 31.27 -15.57
C PRO A 26 -9.33 30.09 -14.69
N ILE A 27 -10.36 29.33 -15.09
CA ILE A 27 -10.82 28.15 -14.36
C ILE A 27 -9.81 27.00 -14.51
N ALA A 28 -9.29 26.78 -15.72
CA ALA A 28 -8.22 25.82 -15.96
C ALA A 28 -6.93 26.21 -15.20
N ALA A 29 -6.60 27.51 -15.15
CA ALA A 29 -5.45 28.03 -14.42
C ALA A 29 -5.62 27.92 -12.89
N LEU A 30 -6.84 28.06 -12.37
CA LEU A 30 -7.18 27.80 -10.96
C LEU A 30 -7.09 26.30 -10.61
N MET A 31 -7.52 25.42 -11.51
CA MET A 31 -7.39 23.96 -11.34
C MET A 31 -5.94 23.48 -11.43
N SER A 32 -5.05 24.23 -12.09
CA SER A 32 -3.63 23.92 -12.20
C SER A 32 -2.76 24.60 -11.13
N GLN A 33 -3.35 25.09 -10.03
CA GLN A 33 -2.56 25.80 -9.01
C GLN A 33 -1.62 24.85 -8.25
N PRO A 34 -0.32 25.20 -8.12
CA PRO A 34 0.67 24.41 -7.38
C PRO A 34 0.44 24.43 -5.86
N SER A 35 -0.56 25.15 -5.35
CA SER A 35 -0.96 25.10 -3.95
C SER A 35 -1.55 23.75 -3.54
N PHE A 36 -2.03 22.94 -4.50
CA PHE A 36 -2.36 21.52 -4.27
C PHE A 36 -1.14 20.58 -4.29
N ALA A 37 0.05 21.07 -4.67
CA ALA A 37 1.30 20.32 -4.59
C ALA A 37 2.00 20.45 -3.22
N ALA A 38 1.55 21.39 -2.39
CA ALA A 38 2.02 21.62 -1.02
C ALA A 38 1.12 20.97 0.05
N LEU A 39 0.24 20.04 -0.33
CA LEU A 39 -0.34 19.14 0.66
C LEU A 39 0.79 18.29 1.25
N PRO A 40 0.77 18.00 2.56
CA PRO A 40 1.72 17.10 3.19
C PRO A 40 1.78 15.81 2.36
N THR A 41 2.92 15.59 1.72
CA THR A 41 3.13 14.44 0.85
C THR A 41 3.05 13.21 1.74
N ILE A 42 1.95 12.46 1.63
CA ILE A 42 1.89 11.11 2.17
C ILE A 42 3.08 10.39 1.55
N VAL A 43 3.97 9.85 2.38
CA VAL A 43 5.10 9.05 1.91
C VAL A 43 4.50 7.82 1.24
N THR A 44 4.34 7.88 -0.08
CA THR A 44 3.79 6.79 -0.86
C THR A 44 4.86 5.70 -0.93
N PRO A 45 4.54 4.44 -0.55
CA PRO A 45 5.51 3.36 -0.66
C PRO A 45 5.93 3.21 -2.12
N GLN A 46 7.25 3.05 -2.36
CA GLN A 46 7.82 3.14 -3.71
C GLN A 46 7.41 1.98 -4.63
N THR A 47 6.95 0.87 -4.05
CA THR A 47 6.53 -0.35 -4.74
C THR A 47 5.05 -0.62 -4.50
N GLY A 48 4.30 -0.70 -5.60
CA GLY A 48 2.90 -1.09 -5.64
C GLY A 48 2.72 -2.59 -5.80
N VAL A 49 1.48 -3.04 -5.99
CA VAL A 49 1.18 -4.46 -6.19
C VAL A 49 1.80 -4.96 -7.49
N GLY A 50 2.57 -6.05 -7.43
CA GLY A 50 3.18 -6.72 -8.60
C GLY A 50 4.43 -6.05 -9.18
N GLY A 51 5.19 -5.30 -8.39
CA GLY A 51 6.52 -4.79 -8.74
C GLY A 51 6.49 -3.41 -9.37
N ALA A 52 5.31 -2.83 -9.55
CA ALA A 52 5.14 -1.55 -10.22
C ALA A 52 5.67 -0.41 -9.35
N ALA A 53 6.56 0.43 -9.91
CA ALA A 53 7.02 1.63 -9.24
C ALA A 53 5.86 2.64 -9.14
N VAL A 54 5.54 3.07 -7.93
CA VAL A 54 4.48 4.07 -7.69
C VAL A 54 5.09 5.45 -7.77
N GLN A 55 4.60 6.25 -8.72
CA GLN A 55 4.99 7.65 -8.86
C GLN A 55 4.04 8.57 -8.11
N GLN A 56 4.57 9.74 -7.72
CA GLN A 56 3.80 10.78 -7.05
C GLN A 56 2.66 11.26 -7.97
N GLY A 57 1.42 11.05 -7.55
CA GLY A 57 0.21 11.38 -8.33
C GLY A 57 -0.53 10.15 -8.91
N ASP A 58 0.06 8.96 -8.84
CA ASP A 58 -0.64 7.71 -9.16
C ASP A 58 -1.46 7.21 -7.97
N TRP A 59 -2.72 7.62 -7.92
CA TRP A 59 -3.64 7.27 -6.83
C TRP A 59 -3.96 5.77 -6.77
N ILE A 60 -3.98 5.07 -7.91
CA ILE A 60 -4.27 3.63 -7.95
C ILE A 60 -3.06 2.85 -7.45
N GLY A 61 -1.86 3.18 -7.95
CA GLY A 61 -0.61 2.58 -7.49
C GLY A 61 -0.38 2.79 -5.99
N THR A 62 -0.70 3.99 -5.49
CA THR A 62 -0.56 4.34 -4.06
C THR A 62 -1.47 3.49 -3.18
N ILE A 63 -2.73 3.28 -3.56
CA ILE A 63 -3.66 2.44 -2.79
C ILE A 63 -3.16 0.99 -2.74
N GLY A 64 -2.67 0.46 -3.86
CA GLY A 64 -2.09 -0.88 -3.91
C GLY A 64 -0.85 -1.03 -3.01
N ALA A 65 0.04 -0.04 -3.03
CA ALA A 65 1.23 -0.04 -2.19
C ALA A 65 0.90 0.00 -0.69
N VAL A 66 -0.09 0.81 -0.29
CA VAL A 66 -0.59 0.86 1.09
C VAL A 66 -1.18 -0.48 1.51
N PHE A 67 -1.89 -1.18 0.62
CA PHE A 67 -2.42 -2.51 0.90
C PHE A 67 -1.29 -3.54 1.18
N VAL A 68 -0.25 -3.57 0.34
CA VAL A 68 0.92 -4.45 0.57
C VAL A 68 1.59 -4.14 1.91
N ALA A 69 1.72 -2.86 2.26
CA ALA A 69 2.27 -2.45 3.55
C ALA A 69 1.42 -2.92 4.74
N VAL A 70 0.08 -2.82 4.65
CA VAL A 70 -0.83 -3.34 5.69
C VAL A 70 -0.70 -4.85 5.84
N VAL A 71 -0.64 -5.59 4.73
CA VAL A 71 -0.42 -7.04 4.77
C VAL A 71 0.93 -7.37 5.42
N GLY A 72 1.98 -6.61 5.13
CA GLY A 72 3.29 -6.77 5.78
C GLY A 72 3.25 -6.58 7.29
N ILE A 73 2.49 -5.60 7.77
CA ILE A 73 2.29 -5.41 9.21
C ILE A 73 1.59 -6.62 9.82
N ILE A 74 0.53 -7.14 9.17
CA ILE A 74 -0.20 -8.32 9.66
C ILE A 74 0.72 -9.55 9.74
N VAL A 75 1.55 -9.78 8.72
CA VAL A 75 2.53 -10.86 8.70
C VAL A 75 3.51 -10.74 9.88
N LEU A 76 4.05 -9.55 10.13
CA LEU A 76 4.96 -9.32 11.25
C LEU A 76 4.29 -9.58 12.61
N VAL A 77 3.05 -9.15 12.77
CA VAL A 77 2.27 -9.41 14.00
C VAL A 77 2.03 -10.90 14.19
N LEU A 78 1.68 -11.64 13.13
CA LEU A 78 1.51 -13.09 13.19
C LEU A 78 2.81 -13.81 13.54
N CYS A 79 3.94 -13.42 12.93
CA CYS A 79 5.25 -14.00 13.26
C CYS A 79 5.61 -13.74 14.73
N ALA A 80 5.41 -12.51 15.22
CA ALA A 80 5.65 -12.18 16.63
C ALA A 80 4.74 -12.99 17.58
N TRP A 81 3.47 -13.17 17.22
CA TRP A 81 2.54 -13.98 18.00
C TRP A 81 2.96 -15.45 18.08
N PHE A 82 3.31 -16.06 16.95
CA PHE A 82 3.82 -17.44 16.92
C PHE A 82 5.07 -17.62 17.77
N PHE A 83 5.98 -16.65 17.73
CA PHE A 83 7.19 -16.68 18.53
C PHE A 83 6.89 -16.64 20.05
N LEU A 84 6.00 -15.75 20.48
CA LEU A 84 5.56 -15.68 21.88
C LEU A 84 4.92 -16.99 22.34
N GLN A 85 4.06 -17.58 21.50
CA GLN A 85 3.40 -18.84 21.83
C GLN A 85 4.40 -20.02 21.91
N GLY A 86 5.41 -20.03 21.02
CA GLY A 86 6.51 -20.99 21.05
C GLY A 86 7.30 -20.94 22.36
N ILE A 87 7.64 -19.73 22.83
CA ILE A 87 8.36 -19.53 24.10
C ILE A 87 7.51 -19.96 25.29
N MET A 88 6.23 -19.56 25.34
CA MET A 88 5.34 -19.95 26.44
C MET A 88 5.19 -21.47 26.55
N GLY A 89 5.07 -22.16 25.42
CA GLY A 89 5.06 -23.62 25.40
C GLY A 89 6.40 -24.23 25.83
N LEU A 90 7.53 -23.61 25.47
CA LEU A 90 8.85 -24.06 25.88
C LEU A 90 9.06 -23.94 27.40
N ILE A 91 8.63 -22.82 28.00
CA ILE A 91 8.65 -22.62 29.45
C ILE A 91 7.83 -23.70 30.15
N THR A 92 6.66 -24.04 29.60
CA THR A 92 5.80 -25.09 30.15
C THR A 92 6.49 -26.46 30.11
N LYS A 93 7.10 -26.82 28.98
CA LYS A 93 7.87 -28.07 28.85
C LYS A 93 9.12 -28.11 29.72
N TRP A 94 9.80 -26.98 29.89
CA TRP A 94 10.93 -26.86 30.81
C TRP A 94 10.51 -27.12 32.26
N LYS A 95 9.34 -26.60 32.67
CA LYS A 95 8.77 -26.85 33.99
C LYS A 95 8.43 -28.32 34.20
N ASP A 96 7.86 -28.98 33.18
CA ASP A 96 7.54 -30.42 33.24
C ASP A 96 8.79 -31.29 33.35
N TYR A 97 9.86 -30.93 32.64
CA TYR A 97 11.17 -31.56 32.76
C TYR A 97 11.77 -31.37 34.16
N SER A 98 11.75 -30.13 34.67
CA SER A 98 12.26 -29.79 36.01
C SER A 98 11.48 -30.48 37.13
N GLY A 99 10.19 -30.75 36.92
CA GLY A 99 9.34 -31.50 37.84
C GLY A 99 9.46 -33.03 37.73
N GLY A 100 10.40 -33.54 36.93
CA GLY A 100 10.62 -34.99 36.74
C GLY A 100 9.50 -35.71 35.99
N ARG A 101 8.58 -34.96 35.35
CA ARG A 101 7.42 -35.50 34.63
C ARG A 101 7.67 -35.73 33.14
N ALA A 102 8.78 -35.21 32.61
CA ALA A 102 9.16 -35.35 31.22
C ALA A 102 10.62 -35.78 31.09
N THR A 103 10.91 -36.57 30.06
CA THR A 103 12.27 -36.94 29.66
C THR A 103 12.93 -35.80 28.89
N ILE A 104 14.26 -35.74 28.95
CA ILE A 104 15.04 -34.71 28.23
C ILE A 104 14.86 -34.83 26.70
N GLY A 105 14.47 -36.00 26.21
CA GLY A 105 14.15 -36.28 24.82
C GLY A 105 12.98 -35.46 24.30
N ASP A 106 11.89 -35.37 25.06
CA ASP A 106 10.71 -34.60 24.68
C ASP A 106 10.99 -33.11 24.65
N LEU A 107 11.87 -32.62 25.53
CA LEU A 107 12.25 -31.22 25.60
C LEU A 107 13.04 -30.79 24.35
N LYS A 108 14.03 -31.59 23.92
CA LYS A 108 14.81 -31.30 22.71
C LYS A 108 13.94 -31.36 21.45
N GLU A 109 13.01 -32.32 21.36
CA GLU A 109 12.13 -32.45 20.20
C GLU A 109 11.17 -31.27 20.11
N TYR A 110 10.59 -30.87 21.24
CA TYR A 110 9.76 -29.66 21.29
C TYR A 110 10.54 -28.41 20.89
N PHE A 111 11.78 -28.25 21.38
CA PHE A 111 12.64 -27.13 21.03
C PHE A 111 12.92 -27.06 19.51
N VAL A 112 13.25 -28.19 18.90
CA VAL A 112 13.45 -28.30 17.44
C VAL A 112 12.17 -27.95 16.69
N MET A 113 11.00 -28.43 17.13
CA MET A 113 9.72 -28.15 16.49
C MET A 113 9.33 -26.66 16.57
N VAL A 114 9.59 -25.99 17.69
CA VAL A 114 9.35 -24.54 17.81
C VAL A 114 10.26 -23.74 16.88
N ILE A 115 11.54 -24.10 16.78
CA ILE A 115 12.47 -23.43 15.85
C ILE A 115 12.00 -23.66 14.41
N LEU A 116 11.70 -24.91 14.04
CA LEU A 116 11.33 -25.27 12.68
C LEU A 116 10.02 -24.56 12.26
N SER A 117 9.01 -24.57 13.13
CA SER A 117 7.73 -23.87 12.88
C SER A 117 7.91 -22.35 12.79
N SER A 118 8.79 -21.76 13.61
CA SER A 118 9.10 -20.32 13.54
C SER A 118 9.77 -19.94 12.22
N VAL A 119 10.74 -20.74 11.76
CA VAL A 119 11.41 -20.52 10.46
C VAL A 119 10.40 -20.65 9.31
N VAL A 120 9.54 -21.67 9.34
CA VAL A 120 8.49 -21.85 8.33
C VAL A 120 7.53 -20.67 8.31
N ALA A 121 7.12 -20.15 9.47
CA ALA A 121 6.23 -18.99 9.55
C ALA A 121 6.86 -17.73 8.92
N VAL A 122 8.14 -17.47 9.19
CA VAL A 122 8.87 -16.34 8.59
C VAL A 122 9.03 -16.51 7.08
N LEU A 123 9.36 -17.71 6.60
CA LEU A 123 9.48 -17.99 5.18
C LEU A 123 8.15 -17.81 4.45
N LEU A 124 7.04 -18.29 5.04
CA LEU A 124 5.71 -18.16 4.46
C LEU A 124 5.24 -16.69 4.44
N GLY A 125 5.52 -15.95 5.52
CA GLY A 125 5.27 -14.52 5.59
C GLY A 125 6.07 -13.73 4.54
N GLY A 126 7.35 -14.04 4.40
CA GLY A 126 8.23 -13.46 3.39
C GLY A 126 7.75 -13.78 1.97
N TYR A 127 7.39 -15.04 1.71
CA TYR A 127 6.87 -15.47 0.41
C TYR A 127 5.55 -14.76 0.04
N ALA A 128 4.63 -14.60 0.99
CA ALA A 128 3.39 -13.88 0.78
C ALA A 128 3.66 -12.43 0.34
N LEU A 129 4.64 -11.77 0.98
CA LEU A 129 5.03 -10.41 0.61
C LEU A 129 5.70 -10.33 -0.75
N THR A 130 6.64 -11.23 -1.05
CA THR A 130 7.31 -11.24 -2.35
C THR A 130 6.37 -11.54 -3.51
N THR A 131 5.30 -12.29 -3.27
CA THR A 131 4.31 -12.63 -4.31
C THR A 131 3.36 -11.46 -4.59
N MET A 132 3.12 -10.60 -3.60
CA MET A 132 2.27 -9.42 -3.75
C MET A 132 3.04 -8.20 -4.26
N SER A 133 4.33 -8.13 -3.96
CA SER A 133 5.20 -7.00 -4.27
C SER A 133 5.70 -6.95 -5.69
#